data_AF-A0AAW0N6I5-F1
#
_entry.id   AF-A0AAW0N6I5-F1
#
_cell.length_a   1.000
_cell.length_b   1.000
_cell.length_c   1.000
_cell.angle_alpha   90.00
_cell.angle_beta   90.00
_cell.angle_gamma   90.00
#
_symmetry.space_group_name_H-M   'P 1'
#
loop_
_entity.id
_entity.type
_entity.pdbx_description
1 polymer ?
#
loop_
_entity_poly.entity_id
_entity_poly.type
_entity_poly.pdbx_seq_one_letter_code
_entity_poly.pdbx_strand_id
1 'polypeptide(L)'
;MALPVEMGTPLFKSKLLMKAAALLVAEREEQKRAVERAVNENVPPLQLSGLSVQELQELCRELHHKIDVVDEARYDMEVRVSKTDNEIQSLAQRVTELKGLKRPHLKRVKKTADDMLGAYNDPSKLMKADFKANLKTVERKKEDEKREEVTDWRKTWRPCLEWKAGRSCLTLRNN
;
A
#
# COMPACT_ATOMS: atom_id res chain seq x y z
N MET A 1 35.10 -15.49 -13.69
CA MET A 1 33.80 -16.16 -13.91
C MET A 1 32.83 -15.63 -12.87
N ALA A 2 31.96 -14.70 -13.26
CA ALA A 2 30.94 -14.17 -12.36
C ALA A 2 29.78 -15.17 -12.33
N LEU A 3 29.50 -15.74 -11.16
CA LEU A 3 28.34 -16.60 -10.96
C LEU A 3 27.06 -15.77 -11.15
N PRO A 4 26.07 -16.26 -11.89
CA PRO A 4 24.82 -15.56 -12.09
C PRO A 4 24.09 -15.47 -10.74
N VAL A 5 23.74 -14.25 -10.33
CA VAL A 5 22.86 -14.00 -9.19
C VAL A 5 21.51 -14.61 -9.53
N GLU A 6 21.22 -15.77 -8.95
CA GLU A 6 19.92 -16.42 -9.08
C GLU A 6 18.84 -15.46 -8.57
N MET A 7 17.99 -15.01 -9.51
CA MET A 7 16.81 -14.19 -9.25
C MET A 7 15.72 -15.06 -8.60
N GLY A 8 15.95 -15.45 -7.35
CA GLY A 8 15.01 -16.18 -6.51
C GLY A 8 13.75 -15.34 -6.23
N THR A 9 12.65 -15.78 -6.85
CA THR A 9 11.21 -15.49 -6.67
C THR A 9 10.77 -14.21 -5.93
N PRO A 10 10.07 -13.27 -6.59
CA PRO A 10 9.50 -12.07 -5.95
C PRO A 10 8.32 -12.38 -5.01
N LEU A 11 7.65 -13.53 -5.18
CA LEU A 11 6.44 -13.89 -4.42
C LEU A 11 6.73 -14.21 -2.95
N PHE A 12 7.81 -14.94 -2.64
CA PHE A 12 8.15 -15.29 -1.27
C PHE A 12 8.57 -14.06 -0.45
N LYS A 13 9.43 -13.22 -1.03
CA LYS A 13 9.83 -11.93 -0.42
C LYS A 13 8.62 -11.03 -0.16
N SER A 14 7.68 -10.96 -1.10
CA SER A 14 6.42 -10.21 -0.92
C SER A 14 5.57 -10.76 0.22
N LYS A 15 5.37 -12.08 0.29
CA LYS A 15 4.62 -12.73 1.39
C LYS A 15 5.29 -12.50 2.75
N LEU A 16 6.62 -12.54 2.81
CA LEU A 16 7.37 -12.27 4.03
C LEU A 16 7.17 -10.83 4.50
N LEU A 17 7.27 -9.85 3.59
CA LEU A 17 7.03 -8.44 3.91
C LEU A 17 5.59 -8.17 4.36
N MET A 18 4.60 -8.80 3.73
CA MET A 18 3.20 -8.71 4.16
C MET A 18 3.01 -9.23 5.59
N LYS A 19 3.63 -10.38 5.92
CA LYS A 19 3.58 -10.93 7.28
C LYS A 19 4.31 -10.02 8.28
N ALA A 20 5.48 -9.50 7.93
CA ALA A 20 6.24 -8.58 8.78
C ALA A 20 5.46 -7.28 9.06
N ALA A 21 4.81 -6.71 8.05
CA ALA A 21 3.94 -5.54 8.22
C ALA A 21 2.77 -5.83 9.18
N ALA A 22 2.12 -6.99 9.05
CA ALA A 22 1.05 -7.39 9.95
C ALA A 22 1.55 -7.56 11.41
N LEU A 23 2.74 -8.15 11.59
CA LEU A 23 3.35 -8.29 12.92
C LEU A 23 3.71 -6.93 13.55
N LEU A 24 4.24 -5.98 12.76
CA LEU A 24 4.54 -4.63 13.23
C LEU A 24 3.29 -3.87 13.68
N VAL A 25 2.15 -4.07 13.01
CA VAL A 25 0.88 -3.48 13.44
C VAL A 25 0.43 -4.09 14.76
N ALA A 26 0.46 -5.42 14.88
CA ALA A 26 0.09 -6.12 16.10
C ALA A 26 0.99 -5.71 17.30
N GLU A 27 2.29 -5.60 17.08
CA GLU A 27 3.25 -5.14 18.10
C GLU A 27 2.95 -3.71 18.56
N ARG A 28 2.66 -2.79 17.64
CA ARG A 28 2.28 -1.41 17.98
C ARG A 28 0.99 -1.35 18.79
N GLU A 29 0.01 -2.19 18.48
CA GLU A 29 -1.24 -2.27 19.26
C GLU A 29 -0.99 -2.81 20.67
N GLU A 30 -0.16 -3.85 20.80
CA GLU A 30 0.20 -4.39 22.11
C GLU A 30 1.01 -3.38 22.93
N GLN A 31 1.92 -2.63 22.30
CA GLN A 31 2.66 -1.57 22.95
C GLN A 31 1.73 -0.47 23.49
N LYS A 32 0.73 -0.05 22.71
CA LYS A 32 -0.28 0.92 23.19
C LYS A 32 -1.03 0.39 24.41
N ARG A 33 -1.48 -0.86 24.37
CA ARG A 33 -2.16 -1.50 25.51
C ARG A 33 -1.23 -1.62 26.72
N ALA A 34 0.04 -1.95 26.52
CA ALA A 34 1.01 -2.03 27.60
C ALA A 34 1.24 -0.65 28.25
N VAL A 35 1.32 0.42 27.46
CA VAL A 35 1.39 1.81 27.95
C VAL A 35 0.13 2.17 28.73
N GLU A 36 -1.06 1.89 28.19
CA GLU A 36 -2.33 2.16 28.88
C GLU A 36 -2.43 1.41 30.21
N ARG A 37 -2.06 0.11 30.24
CA ARG A 37 -2.01 -0.68 31.48
C ARG A 37 -1.04 -0.07 32.49
N ALA A 38 0.18 0.23 32.07
CA ALA A 38 1.19 0.82 32.95
C ALA A 38 0.75 2.19 33.51
N VAL A 39 0.13 3.04 32.69
CA VAL A 39 -0.39 4.35 33.15
C VAL A 39 -1.52 4.15 34.15
N ASN A 40 -2.46 3.24 33.88
CA ASN A 40 -3.60 3.00 34.76
C ASN A 40 -3.19 2.36 36.10
N GLU A 41 -2.14 1.54 36.12
CA GLU A 41 -1.58 0.96 37.35
C GLU A 41 -0.82 2.00 38.19
N ASN A 42 -0.03 2.87 37.55
CA ASN A 42 0.80 3.84 38.26
C ASN A 42 0.04 5.12 38.64
N VAL A 43 -0.96 5.51 37.85
CA VAL A 43 -1.73 6.75 38.03
C VAL A 43 -3.22 6.45 37.87
N PRO A 44 -3.84 5.81 38.88
CA PRO A 44 -5.28 5.57 38.87
C PRO A 44 -6.05 6.91 38.97
N PRO A 45 -7.31 6.95 38.48
CA PRO A 45 -8.15 8.14 38.60
C PRO A 45 -8.30 8.60 40.06
N LEU A 46 -8.07 9.89 40.31
CA LEU A 46 -8.16 10.47 41.63
C LEU A 46 -9.62 10.52 42.10
N GLN A 47 -9.90 9.92 43.25
CA GLN A 47 -11.20 10.02 43.92
C GLN A 47 -11.13 11.12 44.97
N LEU A 48 -11.72 12.27 44.65
CA LEU A 48 -11.72 13.44 45.54
C LEU A 48 -12.97 13.53 46.44
N SER A 49 -13.98 12.68 46.19
CA SER A 49 -15.24 12.69 46.92
C SER A 49 -15.09 12.09 48.32
N GLY A 50 -15.57 12.81 49.34
CA GLY A 50 -15.63 12.33 50.72
C GLY A 50 -14.36 12.55 51.54
N LEU A 51 -13.34 13.19 50.98
CA LEU A 51 -12.13 13.59 51.72
C LEU A 51 -12.38 14.85 52.54
N SER A 52 -11.83 14.87 53.76
CA SER A 52 -11.76 16.07 54.58
C SER A 52 -10.72 17.06 54.03
N VAL A 53 -10.77 18.32 54.47
CA VAL A 53 -9.82 19.37 54.04
C VAL A 53 -8.37 19.00 54.38
N GLN A 54 -8.14 18.32 55.51
CA GLN A 54 -6.80 17.90 55.93
C GLN A 54 -6.24 16.81 55.02
N GLU A 55 -7.04 15.77 54.73
CA GLU A 55 -6.64 14.68 53.85
C GLU A 55 -6.40 15.18 52.42
N LEU A 56 -7.18 16.15 51.95
CA LEU A 56 -6.97 16.77 50.64
C LEU A 56 -5.64 17.56 50.59
N GLN A 57 -5.31 18.30 51.65
CA GLN A 57 -4.03 19.01 51.72
C GLN A 57 -2.83 18.06 51.76
N GLU A 58 -2.96 16.92 52.44
CA GLU A 58 -1.93 15.89 52.50
C GLU A 58 -1.74 15.22 51.13
N LEU A 59 -2.83 14.84 50.46
CA LEU A 59 -2.79 14.30 49.10
C LEU A 59 -2.11 15.27 48.13
N CYS A 60 -2.41 16.57 48.19
CA CYS A 60 -1.75 17.57 47.36
C CYS A 60 -0.23 17.61 47.62
N ARG A 61 0.21 17.56 48.87
CA ARG A 61 1.64 17.53 49.21
C ARG A 61 2.32 16.27 48.70
N GLU A 62 1.68 15.11 48.84
CA GLU A 62 2.20 13.84 48.31
C GLU A 62 2.31 13.85 46.78
N LEU A 63 1.29 14.34 46.08
CA LEU A 63 1.31 14.44 44.62
C LEU A 63 2.40 15.40 44.14
N HIS A 64 2.59 16.55 44.79
CA HIS A 64 3.68 17.46 44.47
C HIS A 64 5.05 16.80 44.62
N HIS A 65 5.28 16.09 45.72
CA HIS A 65 6.55 15.38 45.92
C HIS A 65 6.76 14.27 44.87
N LYS A 66 5.69 13.52 44.54
CA LYS A 66 5.75 12.48 43.50
C LYS A 66 6.08 13.07 42.12
N ILE A 67 5.56 14.25 41.79
CA ILE A 67 5.90 14.94 40.53
C ILE A 67 7.39 15.20 40.46
N ASP A 68 8.00 15.75 41.52
CA ASP A 68 9.44 16.06 41.54
C ASP A 68 10.29 14.81 41.28
N VAL A 69 9.98 13.70 41.96
CA VAL A 69 10.69 12.42 41.81
C VAL A 69 10.51 11.82 40.41
N VAL A 70 9.29 11.87 39.86
CA VAL A 70 9.01 11.34 38.52
C VAL A 70 9.68 12.19 37.44
N ASP A 71 9.72 13.50 37.60
CA ASP A 71 10.38 14.39 36.64
C ASP A 71 11.90 14.22 36.64
N GLU A 72 12.52 14.00 37.80
CA GLU A 72 13.94 13.62 37.89
C GLU A 72 14.21 12.32 37.14
N ALA A 73 13.41 11.27 37.39
CA ALA A 73 13.53 10.00 36.68
C ALA A 73 13.31 10.14 35.16
N ARG A 74 12.36 10.99 34.74
CA ARG A 74 12.10 11.33 33.34
C ARG A 74 13.32 11.99 32.70
N TYR A 75 13.93 12.96 33.39
CA TYR A 75 15.13 13.63 32.92
C TYR A 75 16.30 12.66 32.73
N ASP A 76 16.54 11.76 33.69
CA ASP A 76 17.58 10.74 33.59
C ASP A 76 17.35 9.76 32.44
N MET A 77 16.09 9.40 32.16
CA MET A 77 15.75 8.59 30.99
C MET A 77 16.01 9.36 29.68
N GLU A 78 15.61 10.63 29.61
CA GLU A 78 15.79 11.47 28.43
C GLU A 78 17.28 11.66 28.09
N VAL A 79 18.12 11.92 29.09
CA VAL A 79 19.57 12.03 28.91
C VAL A 79 20.18 10.72 28.39
N ARG A 80 19.72 9.56 28.91
CA ARG A 80 20.18 8.25 28.43
C ARG A 80 19.78 8.02 26.97
N VAL A 81 18.53 8.28 26.61
CA VAL A 81 18.02 8.14 25.24
C VAL A 81 18.79 9.07 24.29
N SER A 82 19.01 10.33 24.68
CA SER A 82 19.77 11.29 23.87
C SER A 82 21.21 10.80 23.59
N LYS A 83 21.90 10.23 24.60
CA LYS A 83 23.22 9.64 24.41
C LYS A 83 23.18 8.49 23.41
N THR A 84 22.22 7.57 23.56
CA THR A 84 22.08 6.44 22.63
C THR A 84 21.73 6.89 21.20
N ASP A 85 20.91 7.93 21.04
CA ASP A 85 20.56 8.46 19.72
C ASP A 85 21.78 9.09 19.03
N ASN A 86 22.60 9.83 19.78
CA ASN A 86 23.85 10.39 19.27
C ASN A 86 24.84 9.30 18.84
N GLU A 87 24.94 8.21 19.61
CA GLU A 87 25.75 7.05 19.25
C GLU A 87 25.23 6.38 17.98
N ILE A 88 23.91 6.15 17.86
CA ILE A 88 23.27 5.59 16.66
C ILE A 88 23.54 6.49 15.45
N GLN A 89 23.41 7.80 15.59
CA GLN A 89 23.66 8.75 14.51
C GLN A 89 25.13 8.71 14.05
N SER A 90 26.07 8.72 15.00
CA SER A 90 27.50 8.60 14.71
C SER A 90 27.81 7.29 13.96
N LEU A 91 27.26 6.17 14.43
CA LEU A 91 27.44 4.87 13.79
C LEU A 91 26.79 4.81 12.41
N ALA A 92 25.59 5.39 12.24
CA ALA A 92 24.90 5.44 10.95
C ALA A 92 25.68 6.28 9.92
N GLN A 93 26.26 7.41 10.34
CA GLN A 93 27.16 8.19 9.52
C GLN A 93 28.39 7.36 9.14
N ARG A 94 29.01 6.68 10.10
CA ARG A 94 30.20 5.86 9.84
C ARG A 94 29.92 4.74 8.84
N VAL A 95 28.77 4.07 8.97
CA VAL A 95 28.29 3.06 8.01
C VAL A 95 28.12 3.66 6.62
N THR A 96 27.63 4.90 6.52
CA THR A 96 27.46 5.60 5.24
C THR A 96 28.80 5.95 4.60
N GLU A 97 29.76 6.46 5.37
CA GLU A 97 31.13 6.72 4.93
C GLU A 97 31.81 5.45 4.41
N LEU A 98 31.71 4.34 5.16
CA LEU A 98 32.31 3.05 4.79
C LEU A 98 31.65 2.40 3.57
N LYS A 99 30.31 2.51 3.44
CA LYS A 99 29.60 2.03 2.25
C LYS A 99 29.99 2.82 0.99
N GLY A 100 30.46 4.05 1.16
CA GLY A 100 30.76 5.00 0.10
C GLY A 100 29.51 5.46 -0.65
N LEU A 101 29.57 6.62 -1.30
CA LEU A 101 28.57 6.97 -2.32
C LEU A 101 28.71 5.98 -3.47
N LYS A 102 27.82 4.98 -3.55
CA LYS A 102 27.60 4.23 -4.79
C LYS A 102 27.16 5.24 -5.84
N ARG A 103 28.10 5.77 -6.62
CA ARG A 103 27.79 6.58 -7.80
C ARG A 103 26.81 5.76 -8.64
N PRO A 104 25.55 6.21 -8.81
CA PRO A 104 24.63 5.51 -9.68
C PRO A 104 25.28 5.49 -11.06
N HIS A 105 25.43 4.30 -11.66
CA HIS A 105 25.97 4.20 -13.00
C HIS A 105 25.05 5.00 -13.93
N LEU A 106 25.60 6.05 -14.55
CA LEU A 106 24.88 6.87 -15.52
C LEU A 106 24.48 5.97 -16.69
N LYS A 107 23.22 5.52 -16.69
CA LYS A 107 22.65 4.83 -17.85
C LYS A 107 22.32 5.91 -18.88
N ARG A 108 22.77 5.73 -20.12
CA ARG A 108 22.36 6.59 -21.24
C ARG A 108 20.85 6.37 -21.47
N VAL A 109 20.03 7.21 -20.86
CA VAL A 109 18.60 7.28 -21.13
C VAL A 109 18.42 8.01 -22.45
N LYS A 110 18.00 7.29 -23.50
CA LYS A 110 17.49 7.93 -24.70
C LYS A 110 16.11 8.48 -24.35
N LYS A 111 15.83 9.76 -24.61
CA LYS A 111 14.47 10.30 -24.50
C LYS A 111 13.55 9.41 -25.34
N THR A 112 12.60 8.73 -24.71
CA THR A 112 11.61 7.91 -25.40
C THR A 112 10.54 8.80 -26.02
N ALA A 113 9.82 8.32 -27.03
CA ALA A 113 8.79 9.12 -27.71
C ALA A 113 7.75 9.69 -26.73
N ASP A 114 7.42 8.97 -25.66
CA ASP A 114 6.53 9.42 -24.58
C ASP A 114 7.08 10.60 -23.76
N ASP A 115 8.41 10.73 -23.58
CA ASP A 115 9.00 11.89 -22.89
C ASP A 115 8.92 13.16 -23.76
N MET A 116 9.02 12.98 -25.07
CA MET A 116 8.90 14.07 -26.03
C MET A 116 7.43 14.48 -26.20
N LEU A 117 6.49 13.53 -26.25
CA LEU A 117 5.05 13.78 -26.43
C LEU A 117 4.33 14.15 -25.13
N GLY A 118 4.82 13.72 -23.97
CA GLY A 118 4.30 14.08 -22.65
C GLY A 118 4.50 15.56 -22.32
N ALA A 119 5.56 16.19 -22.83
CA ALA A 119 5.78 17.64 -22.73
C ALA A 119 4.78 18.47 -23.56
N TYR A 120 4.16 17.87 -24.58
CA TYR A 120 3.12 18.52 -25.40
C TYR A 120 1.70 18.23 -24.92
N ASN A 121 1.50 17.29 -23.98
CA ASN A 121 0.19 16.96 -23.43
C ASN A 121 -0.06 17.66 -22.10
N ASP A 122 -1.27 18.20 -21.96
CA ASP A 122 -1.76 18.95 -20.80
C ASP A 122 -1.53 18.16 -19.48
N PRO A 123 -0.87 18.74 -18.45
CA PRO A 123 -0.50 18.03 -17.21
C PRO A 123 -1.69 17.49 -16.41
N SER A 124 -2.91 17.91 -16.71
CA SER A 124 -4.15 17.34 -16.16
C SER A 124 -4.38 15.87 -16.55
N LYS A 125 -3.81 15.40 -17.67
CA LYS A 125 -3.93 14.00 -18.14
C LYS A 125 -2.79 13.10 -17.65
N LEU A 126 -1.80 13.65 -16.95
CA LEU A 126 -0.66 12.94 -16.36
C LEU A 126 -0.89 12.57 -14.88
N MET A 127 -2.15 12.35 -14.47
CA MET A 127 -2.42 11.66 -13.21
C MET A 127 -2.13 10.17 -13.39
N LYS A 128 -0.96 9.77 -12.88
CA LYS A 128 -0.53 8.40 -12.55
C LYS A 128 -1.48 7.32 -13.09
N ALA A 129 -1.26 6.91 -14.34
CA ALA A 129 -1.79 5.65 -14.81
C ALA A 129 -1.10 4.55 -14.01
N ASP A 130 -1.70 4.18 -12.87
CA ASP A 130 -1.37 2.94 -12.18
C ASP A 130 -1.45 1.84 -13.24
N PHE A 131 -0.33 1.17 -13.50
CA PHE A 131 -0.19 0.16 -14.55
C PHE A 131 -1.27 -0.95 -14.45
N LYS A 132 -1.85 -1.10 -13.25
CA LYS A 132 -2.93 -2.01 -12.90
C LYS A 132 -4.33 -1.57 -13.37
N ALA A 133 -4.57 -0.26 -13.55
CA ALA A 133 -5.86 0.25 -14.02
C ALA A 133 -6.04 0.03 -15.54
N ASN A 134 -4.95 0.09 -16.32
CA ASN A 134 -5.03 -0.07 -17.77
C ASN A 134 -5.32 -1.52 -18.21
N LEU A 135 -4.85 -2.52 -17.46
CA LEU A 135 -5.15 -3.94 -17.72
C LEU A 135 -6.62 -4.30 -17.47
N LYS A 136 -7.23 -3.77 -16.41
CA LYS A 136 -8.66 -4.03 -16.09
C LYS A 136 -9.61 -3.52 -17.17
N THR A 137 -9.28 -2.42 -17.83
CA THR A 137 -10.12 -1.87 -18.92
C THR A 137 -10.03 -2.73 -20.19
N VAL A 138 -8.88 -3.34 -20.47
CA VAL A 138 -8.67 -4.20 -21.64
C VAL A 138 -9.33 -5.57 -21.46
N GLU A 139 -9.31 -6.14 -20.26
CA GLU A 139 -10.05 -7.38 -19.96
C GLU A 139 -11.57 -7.17 -20.01
N ARG A 140 -12.07 -6.04 -19.47
CA ARG A 140 -13.51 -5.72 -19.51
C ARG A 140 -14.02 -5.50 -20.94
N LYS A 141 -13.23 -4.83 -21.81
CA LYS A 141 -13.60 -4.65 -23.24
C LYS A 141 -13.64 -5.96 -24.04
N LYS A 142 -12.72 -6.89 -23.77
CA LYS A 142 -12.72 -8.21 -24.44
C LYS A 142 -13.89 -9.11 -24.00
N GLU A 143 -14.36 -8.95 -22.77
CA GLU A 143 -15.51 -9.69 -22.25
C GLU A 143 -16.83 -9.17 -22.84
N ASP A 144 -16.99 -7.86 -22.99
CA ASP A 144 -18.16 -7.24 -23.62
C ASP A 144 -18.25 -7.53 -25.13
N GLU A 145 -17.12 -7.51 -25.85
CA GLU A 145 -17.06 -7.82 -27.30
C GLU A 145 -17.40 -9.29 -27.60
N LYS A 146 -17.06 -10.22 -26.70
CA LYS A 146 -17.50 -11.63 -26.78
C LYS A 146 -18.95 -11.85 -26.34
N ARG A 147 -19.54 -10.95 -25.56
CA ARG A 147 -20.94 -11.03 -25.13
C ARG A 147 -21.90 -10.57 -26.22
N GLU A 148 -21.49 -9.65 -27.09
CA GLU A 148 -22.29 -9.19 -28.25
C GLU A 148 -22.35 -10.21 -29.39
N GLU A 149 -21.34 -11.06 -29.58
CA GLU A 149 -21.35 -12.06 -30.67
C GLU A 149 -22.18 -13.31 -30.34
N VAL A 150 -22.57 -13.50 -29.08
CA VAL A 150 -23.51 -14.55 -28.65
C VAL A 150 -24.92 -13.95 -28.52
N THR A 151 -25.38 -13.26 -29.55
CA THR A 151 -26.80 -12.94 -29.70
C THR A 151 -27.46 -13.82 -30.77
N ASP A 152 -28.23 -14.78 -30.26
CA ASP A 152 -29.47 -15.32 -30.83
C ASP A 152 -29.38 -16.45 -31.88
N TRP A 153 -29.25 -17.68 -31.39
CA TRP A 153 -29.30 -18.93 -32.18
C TRP A 153 -30.69 -19.23 -32.78
N ARG A 154 -31.70 -18.37 -32.58
CA ARG A 154 -33.07 -18.62 -33.09
C ARG A 154 -33.36 -18.08 -34.49
N LYS A 155 -32.42 -17.39 -35.16
CA LYS A 155 -32.68 -16.72 -36.46
C LYS A 155 -32.19 -17.45 -37.72
N THR A 156 -31.63 -18.65 -37.61
CA THR A 156 -31.07 -19.38 -38.78
C THR A 156 -32.09 -20.27 -39.51
N TRP A 157 -33.33 -20.41 -39.03
CA TRP A 157 -34.35 -21.26 -39.65
C TRP A 157 -35.55 -20.44 -40.15
N ARG A 158 -35.64 -20.35 -41.49
CA ARG A 158 -36.64 -19.68 -42.35
C ARG A 158 -36.43 -18.15 -42.49
N PRO A 159 -36.43 -17.63 -43.74
CA PRO A 159 -37.57 -17.78 -44.66
C PRO A 159 -37.17 -18.25 -46.08
N CYS A 160 -37.59 -19.47 -46.41
CA CYS A 160 -37.86 -19.85 -47.79
C CYS A 160 -39.25 -19.31 -48.09
N LEU A 161 -39.33 -18.11 -48.66
CA LEU A 161 -40.45 -17.65 -49.45
C LEU A 161 -39.99 -16.38 -50.15
N GLU A 162 -40.10 -16.45 -51.48
CA GLU A 162 -40.38 -15.30 -52.34
C GLU A 162 -39.16 -14.41 -52.66
N TRP A 163 -38.69 -14.52 -53.91
CA TRP A 163 -38.62 -13.41 -54.88
C TRP A 163 -37.74 -13.82 -56.08
N LYS A 164 -38.38 -14.22 -57.20
CA LYS A 164 -38.42 -13.44 -58.47
C LYS A 164 -38.82 -14.34 -59.66
N ALA A 165 -40.07 -14.13 -60.07
CA ALA A 165 -40.48 -13.83 -61.44
C ALA A 165 -39.72 -14.51 -62.62
N GLY A 166 -40.35 -15.52 -63.21
CA GLY A 166 -40.94 -15.39 -64.55
C GLY A 166 -40.07 -15.57 -65.79
N ARG A 167 -40.23 -16.76 -66.40
CA ARG A 167 -40.01 -17.17 -67.82
C ARG A 167 -38.55 -17.38 -68.25
N SER A 168 -38.15 -18.39 -69.01
CA SER A 168 -38.74 -19.64 -69.56
C SER A 168 -37.60 -20.26 -70.39
N CYS A 169 -37.27 -21.55 -70.21
CA CYS A 169 -36.52 -22.30 -71.22
C CYS A 169 -36.88 -23.79 -71.13
N LEU A 170 -37.80 -24.17 -72.02
CA LEU A 170 -37.77 -25.36 -72.86
C LEU A 170 -37.64 -26.75 -72.19
N THR A 171 -38.81 -27.37 -72.06
CA THR A 171 -39.17 -28.70 -72.59
C THR A 171 -38.08 -29.74 -72.86
N LEU A 172 -38.21 -30.85 -72.12
CA LEU A 172 -38.24 -32.27 -72.57
C LEU A 172 -38.96 -33.00 -71.41
N ARG A 173 -40.24 -33.43 -71.46
CA ARG A 173 -40.89 -34.45 -72.31
C ARG A 173 -39.90 -35.57 -72.68
N ASN A 174 -40.14 -36.84 -72.42
CA ASN A 174 -41.34 -37.52 -71.94
C ASN A 174 -40.97 -39.01 -71.73
N ASN A 175 -41.84 -39.75 -71.04
CA ASN A 175 -42.13 -41.14 -71.42
C ASN A 175 -42.66 -41.18 -72.87
#